data_AF-A0A117NKE6-F1
#
_entry.id   AF-A0A117NKE6-F1
#
_cell.length_a   1.000
_cell.length_b   1.000
_cell.length_c   1.000
_cell.angle_alpha   90.00
_cell.angle_beta   90.00
_cell.angle_gamma   90.00
#
_symmetry.space_group_name_H-M   'P 1'
#
loop_
_entity.id
_entity.type
_entity.pdbx_description
1 polymer ?
#
loop_
_entity_poly.entity_id
_entity_poly.type
_entity_poly.pdbx_seq_one_letter_code
_entity_poly.pdbx_strand_id
1 'polypeptide(L)'
;MLPRIQKAIDDDPNISEKVLREQFEKLLLDPLSEIKQREETTRRVIVIDALDECELEDDIGIILRLLPQVRKSTSVQLRFLLTSRPELPIRLGFEGITDAHQDLVLYEIEKPVIEHDISLYFEDQFLRLKQRRSFPPDWPGDAATKELVDRAVPLFIAAATVCRFIGDAKWNPQKRLEAILTDQSTYVSKMDSTYIPVLKQLLTGQNETESRELLKEFKEIVGVIIILATPLSINSLSHLIDRESDDVKCRLDQLYSVLSIPNNFDTPVRLLYLSFRDFLLDHHKHKSKFWIDEKYTNQCLAERCRQIMQDSLKKNICKLPSEGTQRNVISNDSIQLYIPPQLKYACRYWAHHLLQCTDLSGMMHNAYLFL
;
A
#
# COMPACT_ATOMS: atom_id res chain seq x y z
N MET A 1 27.59 5.99 30.38
CA MET A 1 27.19 5.02 29.35
C MET A 1 28.43 4.53 28.62
N LEU A 2 29.18 5.38 27.90
CA LEU A 2 30.43 5.00 27.18
C LEU A 2 31.41 4.10 27.95
N PRO A 3 31.84 4.39 29.20
CA PRO A 3 32.80 3.53 29.90
C PRO A 3 32.26 2.11 30.19
N ARG A 4 30.94 1.96 30.28
CA ARG A 4 30.28 0.68 30.57
C ARG A 4 30.11 -0.17 29.32
N ILE A 5 29.77 0.48 28.21
CA ILE A 5 29.74 -0.17 26.89
C ILE A 5 31.15 -0.64 26.53
N GLN A 6 32.17 0.21 26.73
CA GLN A 6 33.57 -0.17 26.51
C GLN A 6 33.93 -1.40 27.34
N LYS A 7 33.62 -1.40 28.64
CA LYS A 7 33.86 -2.55 29.50
C LYS A 7 33.15 -3.82 29.00
N ALA A 8 31.88 -3.72 28.56
CA ALA A 8 31.16 -4.87 28.02
C ALA A 8 31.83 -5.46 26.76
N ILE A 9 32.39 -4.60 25.90
CA ILE A 9 33.16 -5.01 24.71
C ILE A 9 34.52 -5.59 25.10
N ASP A 10 35.20 -5.01 26.09
CA ASP A 10 36.49 -5.51 26.57
C ASP A 10 36.33 -6.90 27.25
N ASP A 11 35.22 -7.11 27.96
CA ASP A 11 34.88 -8.37 28.64
C ASP A 11 34.41 -9.46 27.65
N ASP A 12 33.73 -9.09 26.56
CA ASP A 12 33.34 -10.00 25.46
C ASP A 12 33.63 -9.36 24.08
N PRO A 13 34.84 -9.56 23.52
CA PRO A 13 35.22 -8.99 22.23
C PRO A 13 34.36 -9.45 21.04
N ASN A 14 33.65 -10.58 21.18
CA ASN A 14 32.79 -11.14 20.14
C ASN A 14 31.31 -10.76 20.36
N ILE A 15 31.00 -9.80 21.23
CA ILE A 15 29.63 -9.40 21.56
C ILE A 15 28.80 -9.04 20.31
N SER A 16 29.42 -8.46 19.27
CA SER A 16 28.74 -8.12 18.01
C SER A 16 28.25 -9.32 17.21
N GLU A 17 28.79 -10.52 17.46
CA GLU A 17 28.41 -11.77 16.80
C GLU A 17 27.33 -12.54 17.58
N LYS A 18 26.96 -12.06 18.78
CA LYS A 18 25.94 -12.69 19.61
C LYS A 18 24.53 -12.42 19.08
N VAL A 19 23.56 -13.16 19.60
CA VAL A 19 22.15 -12.91 19.29
C VAL A 19 21.72 -11.52 19.76
N LEU A 20 20.81 -10.87 19.02
CA LEU A 20 20.38 -9.49 19.27
C LEU A 20 19.92 -9.23 20.70
N ARG A 21 19.28 -10.21 21.35
CA ARG A 21 18.88 -10.11 22.75
C ARG A 21 20.08 -9.88 23.67
N GLU A 22 21.15 -10.66 23.50
CA GLU A 22 22.34 -10.58 24.32
C GLU A 22 23.10 -9.27 24.06
N GLN A 23 23.18 -8.85 22.79
CA GLN A 23 23.71 -7.54 22.43
C GLN A 23 22.94 -6.41 23.11
N PHE A 24 21.60 -6.43 23.03
CA PHE A 24 20.74 -5.41 23.61
C PHE A 24 20.84 -5.36 25.14
N GLU A 25 20.90 -6.52 25.79
CA GLU A 25 21.09 -6.62 27.24
C GLU A 25 22.45 -6.04 27.65
N LYS A 26 23.54 -6.51 27.05
CA LYS A 26 24.91 -6.16 27.46
C LYS A 26 25.36 -4.76 27.04
N LEU A 27 24.89 -4.28 25.89
CA LEU A 27 25.34 -3.00 25.33
C LEU A 27 24.37 -1.84 25.61
N LEU A 28 23.12 -2.13 25.97
CA LEU A 28 22.12 -1.10 26.25
C LEU A 28 21.52 -1.20 27.66
N LEU A 29 20.86 -2.30 28.01
CA LEU A 29 20.13 -2.40 29.29
C LEU A 29 21.05 -2.40 30.51
N ASP A 30 22.07 -3.25 30.53
CA ASP A 30 23.03 -3.35 31.64
C ASP A 30 23.73 -1.98 31.85
N PRO A 31 24.32 -1.35 30.81
CA PRO A 31 24.90 -0.01 30.93
C PRO A 31 23.94 1.09 31.40
N LEU A 32 22.64 1.00 31.04
CA LEU A 32 21.60 1.94 31.48
C LEU A 32 21.22 1.73 32.95
N SER A 33 21.18 0.48 33.41
CA SER A 33 20.79 0.12 34.78
C SER A 33 21.85 0.53 35.81
N GLU A 34 23.12 0.46 35.45
CA GLU A 34 24.24 0.82 36.33
C GLU A 34 24.49 2.33 36.45
N ILE A 35 23.79 3.16 35.66
CA ILE A 35 23.85 4.61 35.84
C ILE A 35 23.12 4.93 37.14
N LYS A 36 23.87 5.44 38.14
CA LYS A 36 23.27 5.87 39.42
C LYS A 36 22.19 6.92 39.16
N GLN A 37 21.06 6.79 39.85
CA GLN A 37 20.01 7.81 39.85
C GLN A 37 20.62 9.15 40.26
N ARG A 38 20.45 10.16 39.41
CA ARG A 38 20.63 11.57 39.77
C ARG A 38 19.29 12.09 40.29
N GLU A 39 19.31 13.25 40.98
CA GLU A 39 18.07 13.92 41.43
C GLU A 39 17.11 14.22 40.26
N GLU A 40 17.65 14.42 39.06
CA GLU A 40 16.86 14.63 37.84
C GLU A 40 16.99 13.44 36.86
N THR A 41 15.84 12.88 36.46
CA THR A 41 15.78 11.83 35.43
C THR A 41 16.11 12.42 34.07
N THR A 42 17.15 11.89 33.41
CA THR A 42 17.52 12.33 32.08
C THR A 42 16.62 11.69 31.03
N ARG A 43 15.96 12.49 30.19
CA ARG A 43 15.15 12.01 29.04
C ARG A 43 15.99 12.00 27.76
N ARG A 44 15.86 10.93 26.97
CA ARG A 44 16.52 10.76 25.68
C ARG A 44 15.57 10.12 24.69
N VAL A 45 15.64 10.54 23.43
CA VAL A 45 14.91 9.94 22.31
C VAL A 45 15.93 9.35 21.35
N ILE A 46 15.68 8.11 20.92
CA ILE A 46 16.39 7.46 19.83
C ILE A 46 15.42 7.38 18.65
N VAL A 47 15.87 7.83 17.49
CA VAL A 47 15.11 7.72 16.24
C VAL A 47 15.68 6.53 15.47
N ILE A 48 14.83 5.57 15.12
CA ILE A 48 15.16 4.47 14.21
C ILE A 48 14.36 4.72 12.95
N ASP A 49 15.08 5.02 11.87
CA ASP A 49 14.49 5.31 10.58
C ASP A 49 14.40 4.03 9.74
N ALA A 50 13.28 3.85 9.04
CA ALA A 50 13.02 2.76 8.09
C ALA A 50 13.32 1.36 8.63
N LEU A 51 12.68 0.97 9.75
CA LEU A 51 12.91 -0.34 10.39
C LEU A 51 12.59 -1.53 9.46
N ASP A 52 11.72 -1.36 8.48
CA ASP A 52 11.41 -2.38 7.45
C ASP A 52 12.56 -2.64 6.46
N GLU A 53 13.60 -1.80 6.43
CA GLU A 53 14.79 -2.03 5.59
C GLU A 53 15.80 -2.99 6.24
N CYS A 54 15.49 -3.57 7.40
CA CYS A 54 16.30 -4.64 7.98
C CYS A 54 16.30 -5.88 7.08
N GLU A 55 17.50 -6.43 6.81
CA GLU A 55 17.67 -7.56 5.88
C GLU A 55 16.98 -8.84 6.35
N LEU A 56 16.89 -9.06 7.66
CA LEU A 56 16.29 -10.25 8.26
C LEU A 56 14.96 -9.90 8.92
N GLU A 57 13.87 -10.42 8.36
CA GLU A 57 12.50 -10.19 8.88
C GLU A 57 12.35 -10.63 10.35
N ASP A 58 13.02 -11.72 10.75
CA ASP A 58 13.01 -12.21 12.12
C ASP A 58 13.63 -11.22 13.12
N ASP A 59 14.64 -10.46 12.68
CA ASP A 59 15.32 -9.47 13.51
C ASP A 59 14.41 -8.30 13.84
N ILE A 60 13.55 -7.88 12.91
CA ILE A 60 12.55 -6.82 13.14
C ILE A 60 11.67 -7.17 14.34
N GLY A 61 11.11 -8.38 14.34
CA GLY A 61 10.26 -8.85 15.44
C GLY A 61 11.02 -8.93 16.77
N ILE A 62 12.30 -9.32 16.75
CA ILE A 62 13.16 -9.33 17.94
C ILE A 62 13.39 -7.90 18.45
N ILE A 63 13.80 -6.98 17.58
CA ILE A 63 14.05 -5.56 17.91
C ILE A 63 12.79 -4.97 18.57
N LEU A 64 11.62 -5.09 17.94
CA LEU A 64 10.37 -4.56 18.45
C LEU A 64 10.04 -5.07 19.87
N ARG A 65 10.33 -6.35 20.16
CA ARG A 65 10.14 -6.93 21.51
C ARG A 65 11.20 -6.48 22.53
N LEU A 66 12.39 -6.07 22.09
CA LEU A 66 13.47 -5.62 22.96
C LEU A 66 13.31 -4.14 23.36
N LEU A 67 12.90 -3.27 22.44
CA LEU A 67 12.82 -1.82 22.69
C LEU A 67 12.02 -1.44 23.95
N PRO A 68 10.85 -2.02 24.26
CA PRO A 68 10.10 -1.70 25.47
C PRO A 68 10.86 -1.97 26.77
N GLN A 69 11.87 -2.86 26.75
CA GLN A 69 12.60 -3.23 27.96
C GLN A 69 13.46 -2.10 28.53
N VAL A 70 13.76 -1.06 27.76
CA VAL A 70 14.47 0.13 28.28
C VAL A 70 13.70 0.83 29.40
N ARG A 71 12.38 0.63 29.48
CA ARG A 71 11.52 1.13 30.57
C ARG A 71 11.91 0.60 31.94
N LYS A 72 12.69 -0.49 32.01
CA LYS A 72 13.25 -1.02 33.27
C LYS A 72 14.29 -0.07 33.89
N SER A 73 14.91 0.83 33.11
CA SER A 73 15.85 1.81 33.64
C SER A 73 15.12 2.98 34.31
N THR A 74 15.50 3.29 35.56
CA THR A 74 14.92 4.40 36.34
C THR A 74 15.75 5.68 36.28
N SER A 75 17.02 5.59 35.89
CA SER A 75 17.96 6.73 35.85
C SER A 75 17.91 7.50 34.53
N VAL A 76 17.61 6.81 33.43
CA VAL A 76 17.50 7.40 32.09
C VAL A 76 16.20 6.93 31.45
N GLN A 77 15.31 7.89 31.16
CA GLN A 77 14.08 7.62 30.45
C GLN A 77 14.34 7.68 28.94
N LEU A 78 14.57 6.51 28.36
CA LEU A 78 14.73 6.34 26.91
C LEU A 78 13.36 6.19 26.23
N ARG A 79 13.16 6.88 25.11
CA ARG A 79 12.01 6.70 24.21
C ARG A 79 12.51 6.42 22.80
N PHE A 80 11.73 5.66 22.04
CA PHE A 80 12.01 5.37 20.65
C PHE A 80 10.96 6.04 19.76
N LEU A 81 11.42 6.71 18.71
CA LEU A 81 10.60 7.10 17.57
C LEU A 81 11.00 6.19 16.40
N LEU A 82 10.04 5.47 15.85
CA LEU A 82 10.26 4.48 14.80
C LEU A 82 9.52 4.96 13.56
N THR A 83 10.17 4.88 12.40
CA THR A 83 9.50 5.00 11.11
C THR A 83 9.59 3.66 10.41
N SER A 84 8.49 3.24 9.78
CA SER A 84 8.47 2.01 9.00
C SER A 84 7.26 1.94 8.09
N ARG A 85 7.37 1.18 6.98
CA ARG A 85 6.22 0.69 6.23
C ARG A 85 5.47 -0.38 7.04
N PRO A 86 4.14 -0.54 6.88
CA PRO A 86 3.36 -1.52 7.62
C PRO A 86 3.53 -2.94 7.06
N GLU A 87 4.77 -3.36 6.84
CA GLU A 87 5.10 -4.71 6.38
C GLU A 87 4.73 -5.77 7.42
N LEU A 88 4.60 -7.01 6.98
CA LEU A 88 4.11 -8.10 7.82
C LEU A 88 4.93 -8.28 9.13
N PRO A 89 6.28 -8.28 9.12
CA PRO A 89 7.06 -8.42 10.35
C PRO A 89 6.84 -7.28 11.36
N ILE A 90 6.61 -6.06 10.86
CA ILE A 90 6.33 -4.87 11.67
C ILE A 90 4.98 -5.03 12.37
N ARG A 91 3.94 -5.35 11.60
CA ARG A 91 2.57 -5.52 12.12
C ARG A 91 2.51 -6.62 13.17
N LEU A 92 3.03 -7.80 12.86
CA LEU A 92 3.07 -8.93 13.79
C LEU A 92 3.94 -8.62 15.02
N GLY A 93 5.03 -7.87 14.85
CA GLY A 93 5.90 -7.46 15.95
C GLY A 93 5.21 -6.55 16.97
N PHE A 94 4.29 -5.69 16.52
CA PHE A 94 3.54 -4.78 17.41
C PHE A 94 2.29 -5.41 18.04
N GLU A 95 1.69 -6.46 17.45
CA GLU A 95 0.54 -7.18 18.04
C GLU A 95 0.84 -7.70 19.45
N GLY A 96 2.09 -8.08 19.72
CA GLY A 96 2.53 -8.54 21.05
C GLY A 96 2.85 -7.43 22.06
N ILE A 97 2.65 -6.16 21.71
CA ILE A 97 3.09 -5.00 22.51
C ILE A 97 1.86 -4.17 22.94
N THR A 98 1.12 -4.66 23.93
CA THR A 98 0.04 -3.90 24.58
C THR A 98 0.65 -2.91 25.58
N ASP A 99 0.29 -1.62 25.51
CA ASP A 99 0.67 -0.55 26.46
C ASP A 99 2.11 0.00 26.36
N ALA A 100 2.89 -0.42 25.36
CA ALA A 100 4.24 0.08 25.17
C ALA A 100 4.53 0.92 23.92
N HIS A 101 3.53 1.14 23.06
CA HIS A 101 3.67 1.94 21.85
C HIS A 101 2.44 2.83 21.59
N GLN A 102 2.64 3.82 20.73
CA GLN A 102 1.61 4.64 20.10
C GLN A 102 1.97 4.71 18.63
N ASP A 103 1.01 4.46 17.75
CA ASP A 103 1.17 4.49 16.31
C ASP A 103 0.54 5.75 15.69
N LEU A 104 1.08 6.16 14.54
CA LEU A 104 0.53 7.22 13.72
C LEU A 104 0.59 6.77 12.26
N VAL A 105 -0.57 6.49 11.68
CA VAL A 105 -0.67 6.01 10.30
C VAL A 105 -0.74 7.21 9.33
N LEU A 106 0.33 7.42 8.57
CA LEU A 106 0.47 8.63 7.74
C LEU A 106 -0.50 8.70 6.55
N TYR A 107 -1.04 7.58 6.06
CA TYR A 107 -2.01 7.60 4.96
C TYR A 107 -3.47 7.83 5.42
N GLU A 108 -3.71 7.95 6.72
CA GLU A 108 -5.03 8.32 7.28
C GLU A 108 -5.19 9.83 7.47
N ILE A 109 -4.15 10.61 7.12
CA ILE A 109 -4.22 12.08 7.12
C ILE A 109 -5.24 12.53 6.08
N GLU A 110 -6.03 13.55 6.43
CA GLU A 110 -7.08 14.07 5.55
C GLU A 110 -6.51 14.57 4.22
N LYS A 111 -7.12 14.15 3.11
CA LYS A 111 -6.69 14.51 1.76
C LYS A 111 -6.41 16.02 1.57
N PRO A 112 -7.24 16.96 2.07
CA PRO A 112 -6.98 18.40 1.90
C PRO A 112 -5.67 18.86 2.54
N VAL A 113 -5.25 18.24 3.64
CA VAL A 113 -3.97 18.55 4.30
C VAL A 113 -2.82 18.09 3.42
N ILE A 114 -2.89 16.85 2.90
CA ILE A 114 -1.86 16.28 2.02
C ILE A 114 -1.73 17.11 0.72
N GLU A 115 -2.86 17.48 0.12
CA GLU A 115 -2.91 18.31 -1.09
C GLU A 115 -2.26 19.67 -0.86
N HIS A 116 -2.54 20.32 0.28
CA HIS A 116 -1.91 21.58 0.67
C HIS A 116 -0.39 21.45 0.83
N ASP A 117 0.08 20.45 1.58
CA ASP A 117 1.51 20.24 1.83
C ASP A 117 2.29 19.93 0.55
N ILE A 118 1.71 19.13 -0.35
CA ILE A 118 2.29 18.83 -1.66
C ILE A 118 2.33 20.09 -2.56
N SER A 119 1.28 20.92 -2.55
CA SER A 119 1.26 22.19 -3.29
C SER A 119 2.39 23.11 -2.83
N LEU A 120 2.51 23.31 -1.50
CA LEU A 120 3.58 24.13 -0.91
C LEU A 120 4.97 23.60 -1.27
N TYR A 121 5.14 22.27 -1.27
CA TYR A 121 6.39 21.65 -1.68
C TYR A 121 6.73 21.95 -3.14
N PHE A 122 5.79 21.77 -4.07
CA PHE A 122 6.01 22.10 -5.48
C PHE A 122 6.34 23.58 -5.68
N GLU A 123 5.62 24.47 -5.00
CA GLU A 123 5.85 25.92 -5.05
C GLU A 123 7.27 26.29 -4.61
N ASP A 124 7.75 25.77 -3.46
CA ASP A 124 9.11 25.99 -2.98
C ASP A 124 10.16 25.43 -3.96
N GLN A 125 9.98 24.20 -4.45
CA GLN A 125 10.93 23.58 -5.38
C GLN A 125 11.01 24.34 -6.71
N PHE A 126 9.87 24.76 -7.26
CA PHE A 126 9.85 25.53 -8.50
C PHE A 126 10.36 26.95 -8.30
N LEU A 127 10.12 27.59 -7.15
CA LEU A 127 10.72 28.88 -6.82
C LEU A 127 12.26 28.79 -6.82
N ARG A 128 12.82 27.77 -6.16
CA ARG A 128 14.28 27.53 -6.15
C ARG A 128 14.81 27.26 -7.55
N LEU A 129 14.08 26.51 -8.36
CA LEU A 129 14.49 26.21 -9.74
C LEU A 129 14.45 27.45 -10.63
N LYS A 130 13.41 28.30 -10.47
CA LYS A 130 13.30 29.61 -11.15
C LYS A 130 14.52 30.47 -10.87
N GLN A 131 14.90 30.61 -9.60
CA GLN A 131 16.06 31.41 -9.20
C GLN A 131 17.38 30.86 -9.78
N ARG A 132 17.54 29.54 -9.84
CA ARG A 132 18.77 28.89 -10.34
C ARG A 132 18.91 28.91 -11.86
N ARG A 133 17.79 28.98 -12.60
CA ARG A 133 17.75 28.80 -14.06
C ARG A 133 17.13 29.97 -14.81
N SER A 134 16.79 31.06 -14.12
CA SER A 134 16.21 32.28 -14.67
C SER A 134 14.93 32.05 -15.49
N PHE A 135 14.03 31.19 -14.99
CA PHE A 135 12.71 31.00 -15.58
C PHE A 135 11.78 32.20 -15.29
N PRO A 136 10.74 32.42 -16.12
CA PRO A 136 9.73 33.45 -15.89
C PRO A 136 9.06 33.33 -14.51
N PRO A 137 8.59 34.44 -13.90
CA PRO A 137 7.95 34.42 -12.59
C PRO A 137 6.72 33.51 -12.51
N ASP A 138 5.98 33.42 -13.62
CA ASP A 138 4.76 32.63 -13.80
C ASP A 138 5.03 31.14 -14.05
N TRP A 139 6.26 30.73 -14.32
CA TRP A 139 6.61 29.32 -14.49
C TRP A 139 6.43 28.51 -13.18
N PRO A 140 5.89 27.27 -13.22
CA PRO A 140 5.38 26.53 -14.39
C PRO A 140 3.91 26.84 -14.77
N GLY A 141 3.25 27.72 -14.03
CA GLY A 141 1.85 28.09 -14.19
C GLY A 141 0.92 27.28 -13.29
N ASP A 142 -0.15 27.92 -12.80
CA ASP A 142 -1.06 27.32 -11.80
C ASP A 142 -1.69 26.01 -12.29
N ALA A 143 -2.03 25.92 -13.57
CA ALA A 143 -2.61 24.72 -14.16
C ALA A 143 -1.62 23.53 -14.15
N ALA A 144 -0.36 23.78 -14.48
CA ALA A 144 0.68 22.74 -14.45
C ALA A 144 0.97 22.31 -13.01
N THR A 145 1.08 23.27 -12.08
CA THR A 145 1.27 22.97 -10.65
C THR A 145 0.12 22.11 -10.12
N LYS A 146 -1.13 22.49 -10.41
CA LYS A 146 -2.31 21.74 -9.97
C LYS A 146 -2.31 20.32 -10.52
N GLU A 147 -2.02 20.13 -11.80
CA GLU A 147 -1.92 18.80 -12.40
C GLU A 147 -0.84 17.94 -11.73
N LEU A 148 0.31 18.53 -11.38
CA LEU A 148 1.36 17.81 -10.65
C LEU A 148 0.95 17.44 -9.22
N VAL A 149 0.23 18.33 -8.53
CA VAL A 149 -0.36 18.06 -7.21
C VAL A 149 -1.36 16.91 -7.32
N ASP A 150 -2.29 16.98 -8.27
CA ASP A 150 -3.33 15.97 -8.48
C ASP A 150 -2.73 14.59 -8.77
N ARG A 151 -1.61 14.53 -9.51
CA ARG A 151 -0.88 13.28 -9.77
C ARG A 151 -0.09 12.76 -8.59
N ALA A 152 0.50 13.67 -7.81
CA ALA A 152 1.35 13.30 -6.69
C ALA A 152 0.53 12.88 -5.47
N VAL A 153 -0.66 13.44 -5.26
CA VAL A 153 -1.52 13.11 -4.11
C VAL A 153 -1.91 11.61 -4.14
N PRO A 154 -1.79 10.88 -3.01
CA PRO A 154 -1.37 11.33 -1.68
C PRO A 154 0.13 11.09 -1.38
N LEU A 155 0.94 10.73 -2.37
CA LEU A 155 2.34 10.35 -2.24
C LEU A 155 3.29 11.54 -2.31
N PHE A 156 3.75 12.03 -1.15
CA PHE A 156 4.80 13.05 -1.10
C PHE A 156 6.10 12.62 -1.82
N ILE A 157 6.43 11.32 -1.79
CA ILE A 157 7.57 10.77 -2.53
C ILE A 157 7.43 10.95 -4.04
N ALA A 158 6.21 10.95 -4.58
CA ALA A 158 5.96 11.21 -5.98
C ALA A 158 6.29 12.66 -6.32
N ALA A 159 5.86 13.62 -5.50
CA ALA A 159 6.19 15.04 -5.65
C ALA A 159 7.72 15.27 -5.65
N ALA A 160 8.42 14.72 -4.64
CA ALA A 160 9.88 14.82 -4.54
C ALA A 160 10.59 14.22 -5.76
N THR A 161 10.09 13.10 -6.27
CA THR A 161 10.65 12.42 -7.43
C THR A 161 10.43 13.21 -8.72
N VAL A 162 9.23 13.76 -8.91
CA VAL A 162 8.90 14.67 -10.02
C VAL A 162 9.82 15.89 -10.00
N CYS A 163 9.97 16.56 -8.85
CA CYS A 163 10.87 17.71 -8.72
C CYS A 163 12.32 17.35 -9.03
N ARG A 164 12.81 16.21 -8.54
CA ARG A 164 14.17 15.72 -8.85
C ARG A 164 14.36 15.46 -10.34
N PHE A 165 13.34 14.89 -11.00
CA PHE A 165 13.37 14.69 -12.45
C PHE A 165 13.39 16.04 -13.17
N ILE A 166 12.46 16.95 -12.91
CA ILE A 166 12.38 18.25 -13.59
C ILE A 166 13.65 19.08 -13.36
N GLY A 167 14.18 19.08 -12.14
CA GLY A 167 15.34 19.86 -11.73
C GLY A 167 16.71 19.28 -12.09
N ASP A 168 16.77 18.13 -12.78
CA ASP A 168 18.03 17.49 -13.16
C ASP A 168 18.89 18.41 -14.01
N ALA A 169 20.12 18.64 -13.54
CA ALA A 169 20.97 19.67 -14.10
C ALA A 169 21.39 19.39 -15.56
N LYS A 170 21.33 18.14 -16.00
CA LYS A 170 21.75 17.68 -17.33
C LYS A 170 20.70 17.93 -18.42
N TRP A 171 19.48 18.30 -18.06
CA TRP A 171 18.34 18.36 -18.98
C TRP A 171 17.62 19.70 -18.92
N ASN A 172 16.76 19.94 -19.92
CA ASN A 172 15.91 21.12 -19.95
C ASN A 172 14.67 20.89 -19.06
N PRO A 173 14.45 21.69 -18.00
CA PRO A 173 13.32 21.50 -17.09
C PRO A 173 11.95 21.66 -17.74
N GLN A 174 11.80 22.57 -18.71
CA GLN A 174 10.53 22.77 -19.43
C GLN A 174 10.15 21.50 -20.21
N LYS A 175 11.10 20.90 -20.94
CA LYS A 175 10.85 19.65 -21.67
C LYS A 175 10.52 18.49 -20.73
N ARG A 176 11.13 18.46 -19.55
CA ARG A 176 10.85 17.42 -18.53
C ARG A 176 9.50 17.60 -17.86
N LEU A 177 9.12 18.85 -17.57
CA LEU A 177 7.78 19.20 -17.11
C LEU A 177 6.74 18.76 -18.13
N GLU A 178 6.90 19.14 -19.39
CA GLU A 178 6.01 18.73 -20.50
C GLU A 178 5.94 17.21 -20.61
N ALA A 179 7.07 16.50 -20.54
CA ALA A 179 7.09 15.04 -20.63
C ALA A 179 6.30 14.39 -19.48
N ILE A 180 6.43 14.88 -18.25
CA ILE A 180 5.63 14.38 -17.13
C ILE A 180 4.15 14.67 -17.36
N LEU A 181 3.78 15.88 -17.77
CA LEU A 181 2.38 16.26 -17.94
C LEU A 181 1.70 15.55 -19.12
N THR A 182 2.43 15.24 -20.19
CA THR A 182 1.85 14.67 -21.42
C THR A 182 1.89 13.15 -21.49
N ASP A 183 2.85 12.51 -20.82
CA ASP A 183 3.05 11.06 -20.90
C ASP A 183 2.99 10.39 -19.52
N GLN A 184 1.87 9.68 -19.28
CA GLN A 184 1.65 8.93 -18.05
C GLN A 184 2.73 7.87 -17.82
N SER A 185 3.25 7.24 -18.87
CA SER A 185 4.29 6.22 -18.74
C SER A 185 5.62 6.82 -18.24
N THR A 186 5.93 8.05 -18.64
CA THR A 186 7.08 8.80 -18.13
C THR A 186 6.92 9.06 -16.63
N TYR A 187 5.77 9.54 -16.16
CA TYR A 187 5.50 9.74 -14.74
C TYR A 187 5.63 8.44 -13.95
N VAL A 188 4.94 7.39 -14.40
CA VAL A 188 4.91 6.07 -13.77
C VAL A 188 6.31 5.45 -13.67
N SER A 189 7.15 5.58 -14.70
CA SER A 189 8.54 5.09 -14.69
C SER A 189 9.44 5.76 -13.64
N LYS A 190 8.98 6.84 -13.00
CA LYS A 190 9.70 7.46 -11.89
C LYS A 190 9.29 6.86 -10.54
N MET A 191 8.21 6.10 -10.50
CA MET A 191 7.74 5.45 -9.28
C MET A 191 8.42 4.11 -8.99
N ASP A 192 9.37 3.68 -9.83
CA ASP A 192 10.15 2.44 -9.69
C ASP A 192 10.71 2.25 -8.28
N SER A 193 11.35 3.29 -7.73
CA SER A 193 11.94 3.23 -6.39
C SER A 193 10.90 3.07 -5.27
N THR A 194 9.63 3.35 -5.55
CA THR A 194 8.54 3.25 -4.58
C THR A 194 7.89 1.86 -4.65
N TYR A 195 7.60 1.37 -5.85
CA TYR A 195 6.80 0.14 -6.01
C TYR A 195 7.61 -1.13 -6.26
N ILE A 196 8.78 -1.04 -6.90
CA ILE A 196 9.60 -2.23 -7.17
C ILE A 196 10.03 -2.93 -5.86
N PRO A 197 10.46 -2.23 -4.80
CA PRO A 197 10.82 -2.90 -3.54
C PRO A 197 9.65 -3.71 -2.95
N VAL A 198 8.46 -3.12 -2.87
CA VAL A 198 7.24 -3.80 -2.39
C VAL A 198 6.92 -5.04 -3.22
N LEU A 199 6.98 -4.93 -4.55
CA LEU A 199 6.70 -6.05 -5.44
C LEU A 199 7.77 -7.15 -5.38
N LYS A 200 9.05 -6.78 -5.23
CA LYS A 200 10.14 -7.75 -5.11
C LYS A 200 10.03 -8.58 -3.83
N GLN A 201 9.59 -7.97 -2.72
CA GLN A 201 9.39 -8.66 -1.46
C GLN A 201 8.44 -9.86 -1.60
N LEU A 202 7.44 -9.77 -2.48
CA LEU A 202 6.51 -10.87 -2.76
C LEU A 202 7.19 -12.15 -3.26
N LEU A 203 8.40 -12.04 -3.82
CA LEU A 203 9.14 -13.14 -4.44
C LEU A 203 10.41 -13.49 -3.68
N THR A 204 10.70 -12.82 -2.55
CA THR A 204 11.91 -13.06 -1.76
C THR A 204 11.88 -14.48 -1.18
N GLY A 205 13.01 -15.19 -1.32
CA GLY A 205 13.16 -16.56 -0.81
C GLY A 205 12.47 -17.66 -1.63
N GLN A 206 11.84 -17.31 -2.76
CA GLN A 206 11.06 -18.23 -3.58
C GLN A 206 11.89 -18.78 -4.74
N ASN A 207 11.68 -20.06 -5.07
CA ASN A 207 12.22 -20.64 -6.29
C ASN A 207 11.43 -20.17 -7.53
N GLU A 208 11.86 -20.55 -8.73
CA GLU A 208 11.23 -20.09 -9.97
C GLU A 208 9.78 -20.59 -10.14
N THR A 209 9.47 -21.80 -9.67
CA THR A 209 8.13 -22.38 -9.77
C THR A 209 7.17 -21.68 -8.82
N GLU A 210 7.58 -21.52 -7.56
CA GLU A 210 6.85 -20.76 -6.55
C GLU A 210 6.63 -19.33 -7.03
N SER A 211 7.69 -18.66 -7.51
CA SER A 211 7.59 -17.29 -8.04
C SER A 211 6.56 -17.16 -9.16
N ARG A 212 6.46 -18.14 -10.07
CA ARG A 212 5.46 -18.12 -11.15
C ARG A 212 4.04 -18.27 -10.61
N GLU A 213 3.84 -19.13 -9.61
CA GLU A 213 2.55 -19.31 -8.95
C GLU A 213 2.13 -18.04 -8.21
N LEU A 214 3.00 -17.50 -7.34
CA LEU A 214 2.73 -16.26 -6.61
C LEU A 214 2.41 -15.10 -7.56
N LEU A 215 3.12 -14.99 -8.69
CA LEU A 215 2.83 -14.01 -9.73
C LEU A 215 1.46 -14.23 -10.37
N LYS A 216 1.08 -15.48 -10.66
CA LYS A 216 -0.24 -15.79 -11.21
C LYS A 216 -1.34 -15.35 -10.23
N GLU A 217 -1.22 -15.73 -8.96
CA GLU A 217 -2.18 -15.35 -7.92
C GLU A 217 -2.25 -13.84 -7.71
N PHE A 218 -1.10 -13.17 -7.71
CA PHE A 218 -1.03 -11.72 -7.66
C PHE A 218 -1.84 -11.09 -8.79
N LYS A 219 -1.72 -11.60 -10.03
CA LYS A 219 -2.48 -11.08 -11.17
C LYS A 219 -3.98 -11.37 -11.05
N GLU A 220 -4.36 -12.55 -10.58
CA GLU A 220 -5.76 -12.94 -10.38
C GLU A 220 -6.45 -12.13 -9.28
N ILE A 221 -5.72 -11.73 -8.23
CA ILE A 221 -6.28 -11.02 -7.07
C ILE A 221 -6.08 -9.51 -7.20
N VAL A 222 -4.82 -9.06 -7.28
CA VAL A 222 -4.48 -7.63 -7.34
C VAL A 222 -4.87 -7.03 -8.68
N GLY A 223 -4.72 -7.78 -9.78
CA GLY A 223 -5.19 -7.36 -11.09
C GLY A 223 -6.69 -7.08 -11.10
N VAL A 224 -7.49 -7.92 -10.44
CA VAL A 224 -8.93 -7.65 -10.27
C VAL A 224 -9.15 -6.39 -9.44
N ILE A 225 -8.51 -6.27 -8.27
CA ILE A 225 -8.68 -5.12 -7.36
C ILE A 225 -8.44 -3.78 -8.07
N ILE A 226 -7.42 -3.68 -8.93
CA ILE A 226 -7.10 -2.42 -9.63
C ILE A 226 -8.04 -2.11 -10.81
N ILE A 227 -8.82 -3.08 -11.28
CA ILE A 227 -9.77 -2.94 -12.39
C ILE A 227 -11.22 -2.79 -11.91
N LEU A 228 -11.52 -3.13 -10.66
CA LEU A 228 -12.87 -2.98 -10.10
C LEU A 228 -13.41 -1.55 -10.29
N ALA A 229 -14.65 -1.44 -10.77
CA ALA A 229 -15.36 -0.17 -10.88
C ALA A 229 -15.69 0.44 -9.51
N THR A 230 -15.89 -0.42 -8.51
CA THR A 230 -16.04 -0.04 -7.10
C THR A 230 -15.33 -1.05 -6.20
N PRO A 231 -14.61 -0.60 -5.15
CA PRO A 231 -13.95 -1.50 -4.21
C PRO A 231 -14.87 -2.57 -3.63
N LEU A 232 -14.34 -3.78 -3.47
CA LEU A 232 -15.02 -4.94 -2.89
C LEU A 232 -14.28 -5.43 -1.64
N SER A 233 -15.02 -6.06 -0.74
CA SER A 233 -14.45 -6.70 0.45
C SER A 233 -13.74 -8.01 0.11
N ILE A 234 -12.93 -8.55 1.03
CA ILE A 234 -12.25 -9.84 0.81
C ILE A 234 -13.28 -10.94 0.52
N ASN A 235 -14.37 -11.02 1.29
CA ASN A 235 -15.44 -11.99 1.04
C ASN A 235 -16.12 -11.78 -0.32
N SER A 236 -16.33 -10.53 -0.73
CA SER A 236 -16.96 -10.25 -2.03
C SER A 236 -16.02 -10.57 -3.18
N LEU A 237 -14.72 -10.29 -3.03
CA LEU A 237 -13.66 -10.61 -3.98
C LEU A 237 -13.51 -12.11 -4.15
N SER A 238 -13.47 -12.86 -3.04
CA SER A 238 -13.29 -14.31 -3.02
C SER A 238 -14.41 -15.01 -3.80
N HIS A 239 -15.67 -14.59 -3.61
CA HIS A 239 -16.80 -15.03 -4.43
C HIS A 239 -16.75 -14.56 -5.89
N LEU A 240 -16.23 -13.35 -6.16
CA LEU A 240 -16.15 -12.82 -7.53
C LEU A 240 -15.13 -13.59 -8.39
N ILE A 241 -13.99 -13.94 -7.81
CA ILE A 241 -12.89 -14.62 -8.53
C ILE A 241 -12.89 -16.14 -8.34
N ASP A 242 -13.81 -16.66 -7.51
CA ASP A 242 -13.98 -18.09 -7.20
C ASP A 242 -12.72 -18.68 -6.53
N ARG A 243 -12.38 -18.11 -5.36
CA ARG A 243 -11.21 -18.48 -4.54
C ARG A 243 -11.57 -18.40 -3.07
N GLU A 244 -10.83 -19.09 -2.20
CA GLU A 244 -11.05 -19.00 -0.75
C GLU A 244 -10.66 -17.62 -0.19
N SER A 245 -11.42 -17.13 0.79
CA SER A 245 -11.14 -15.82 1.41
C SER A 245 -9.77 -15.78 2.09
N ASP A 246 -9.29 -16.90 2.62
CA ASP A 246 -8.00 -17.00 3.28
C ASP A 246 -6.85 -16.90 2.27
N ASP A 247 -6.97 -17.51 1.09
CA ASP A 247 -5.99 -17.35 0.00
C ASP A 247 -5.90 -15.89 -0.47
N VAL A 248 -7.07 -15.23 -0.61
CA VAL A 248 -7.13 -13.80 -0.92
C VAL A 248 -6.43 -13.00 0.17
N LYS A 249 -6.71 -13.28 1.44
CA LYS A 249 -6.09 -12.59 2.58
C LYS A 249 -4.56 -12.77 2.59
N CYS A 250 -4.09 -14.01 2.47
CA CYS A 250 -2.67 -14.37 2.43
C CYS A 250 -1.93 -13.61 1.33
N ARG A 251 -2.50 -13.53 0.11
CA ARG A 251 -1.88 -12.78 -0.99
C ARG A 251 -1.79 -11.28 -0.69
N LEU A 252 -2.78 -10.73 0.02
CA LEU A 252 -2.83 -9.31 0.35
C LEU A 252 -1.94 -8.95 1.56
N ASP A 253 -1.52 -9.90 2.39
CA ASP A 253 -0.80 -9.61 3.65
C ASP A 253 0.50 -8.83 3.48
N GLN A 254 1.16 -8.97 2.34
CA GLN A 254 2.41 -8.26 2.04
C GLN A 254 2.19 -6.92 1.32
N LEU A 255 0.93 -6.51 1.10
CA LEU A 255 0.56 -5.35 0.28
C LEU A 255 -0.05 -4.20 1.08
N TYR A 256 0.02 -4.23 2.41
CA TYR A 256 -0.47 -3.14 3.28
C TYR A 256 0.21 -1.78 3.01
N SER A 257 1.40 -1.79 2.40
CA SER A 257 2.10 -0.59 1.98
C SER A 257 1.45 0.12 0.80
N VAL A 258 0.64 -0.57 0.00
CA VAL A 258 0.01 -0.06 -1.25
C VAL A 258 -1.51 -0.24 -1.29
N LEU A 259 -2.06 -1.06 -0.40
CA LEU A 259 -3.49 -1.34 -0.23
C LEU A 259 -3.93 -1.06 1.20
N SER A 260 -5.10 -0.44 1.35
CA SER A 260 -5.85 -0.39 2.59
C SER A 260 -6.60 -1.73 2.72
N ILE A 261 -6.11 -2.58 3.62
CA ILE A 261 -6.64 -3.93 3.84
C ILE A 261 -7.25 -3.98 5.25
N PRO A 262 -8.58 -3.93 5.37
CA PRO A 262 -9.24 -3.94 6.67
C PRO A 262 -9.18 -5.32 7.34
N ASN A 263 -9.20 -5.34 8.67
CA ASN A 263 -9.27 -6.59 9.45
C ASN A 263 -10.64 -7.29 9.31
N ASN A 264 -11.71 -6.52 9.10
CA ASN A 264 -13.03 -7.06 8.80
C ASN A 264 -13.12 -7.42 7.31
N PHE A 265 -13.37 -8.70 7.01
CA PHE A 265 -13.42 -9.25 5.65
C PHE A 265 -14.64 -8.79 4.84
N ASP A 266 -15.59 -8.11 5.46
CA ASP A 266 -16.75 -7.46 4.81
C ASP A 266 -16.52 -5.96 4.52
N THR A 267 -15.41 -5.39 4.98
CA THR A 267 -15.01 -4.03 4.63
C THR A 267 -14.21 -4.04 3.31
N PRO A 268 -14.43 -3.08 2.39
CA PRO A 268 -13.74 -3.05 1.10
C PRO A 268 -12.22 -2.86 1.19
N VAL A 269 -11.48 -3.65 0.40
CA VAL A 269 -10.05 -3.44 0.13
C VAL A 269 -9.91 -2.28 -0.86
N ARG A 270 -9.04 -1.31 -0.58
CA ARG A 270 -8.86 -0.13 -1.43
C ARG A 270 -7.40 0.08 -1.81
N LEU A 271 -7.17 0.66 -2.98
CA LEU A 271 -5.85 1.19 -3.32
C LEU A 271 -5.55 2.39 -2.42
N LEU A 272 -4.36 2.44 -1.83
CA LEU A 272 -3.87 3.65 -1.18
C LEU A 272 -3.47 4.70 -2.22
N TYR A 273 -2.93 4.24 -3.36
CA TYR A 273 -2.31 5.11 -4.36
C TYR A 273 -2.78 4.74 -5.77
N LEU A 274 -3.40 5.69 -6.48
CA LEU A 274 -3.77 5.50 -7.89
C LEU A 274 -2.56 5.22 -8.79
N SER A 275 -1.42 5.85 -8.50
CA SER A 275 -0.17 5.59 -9.21
C SER A 275 0.32 4.15 -9.10
N PHE A 276 -0.14 3.36 -8.11
CA PHE A 276 0.16 1.92 -8.04
C PHE A 276 -0.62 1.14 -9.11
N ARG A 277 -1.89 1.49 -9.34
CA ARG A 277 -2.66 0.95 -10.47
C ARG A 277 -1.97 1.27 -11.79
N ASP A 278 -1.66 2.54 -12.01
CA ASP A 278 -1.03 2.98 -13.26
C ASP A 278 0.35 2.32 -13.44
N PHE A 279 1.09 2.10 -12.37
CA PHE A 279 2.32 1.31 -12.39
C PHE A 279 2.09 -0.12 -12.88
N LEU A 280 1.09 -0.83 -12.38
CA LEU A 280 0.83 -2.21 -12.80
C LEU A 280 0.29 -2.32 -14.24
N LEU A 281 -0.37 -1.28 -14.74
CA LEU A 281 -0.95 -1.26 -16.09
C LEU A 281 0.03 -0.77 -17.18
N ASP A 282 0.81 0.27 -16.87
CA ASP A 282 1.59 1.01 -17.87
C ASP A 282 3.11 0.86 -17.73
N HIS A 283 3.63 0.53 -16.55
CA HIS A 283 5.07 0.43 -16.34
C HIS A 283 5.66 -0.75 -17.12
N HIS A 284 6.54 -0.45 -18.09
CA HIS A 284 7.24 -1.45 -18.88
C HIS A 284 6.31 -2.55 -19.40
N LYS A 285 5.21 -2.15 -20.06
CA LYS A 285 4.22 -3.06 -20.66
C LYS A 285 4.90 -4.27 -21.32
N HIS A 286 4.41 -5.46 -20.99
CA HIS A 286 4.92 -6.76 -21.45
C HIS A 286 6.34 -7.16 -21.00
N LYS A 287 7.09 -6.28 -20.34
CA LYS A 287 8.44 -6.58 -19.81
C LYS A 287 8.44 -6.80 -18.29
N SER A 288 7.58 -6.10 -17.56
CA SER A 288 7.43 -6.33 -16.13
C SER A 288 6.72 -7.66 -15.85
N LYS A 289 7.26 -8.46 -14.94
CA LYS A 289 6.61 -9.71 -14.49
C LYS A 289 5.26 -9.44 -13.81
N PHE A 290 5.14 -8.28 -13.16
CA PHE A 290 3.93 -7.83 -12.44
C PHE A 290 2.92 -7.10 -13.33
N TRP A 291 3.23 -6.91 -14.62
CA TRP A 291 2.31 -6.23 -15.54
C TRP A 291 0.95 -6.95 -15.60
N ILE A 292 -0.11 -6.14 -15.51
CA ILE A 292 -1.51 -6.54 -15.60
C ILE A 292 -2.06 -6.09 -16.95
N ASP A 293 -2.60 -7.04 -17.70
CA ASP A 293 -3.33 -6.75 -18.93
C ASP A 293 -4.75 -6.28 -18.58
N GLU A 294 -4.98 -4.97 -18.67
CA GLU A 294 -6.27 -4.35 -18.35
C GLU A 294 -7.42 -4.95 -19.17
N LYS A 295 -7.22 -5.19 -20.47
CA LYS A 295 -8.29 -5.66 -21.35
C LYS A 295 -8.62 -7.12 -21.09
N TYR A 296 -7.59 -7.95 -20.89
CA TYR A 296 -7.78 -9.34 -20.50
C TYR A 296 -8.45 -9.46 -19.13
N THR A 297 -8.03 -8.65 -18.16
CA THR A 297 -8.62 -8.67 -16.81
C THR A 297 -10.09 -8.23 -16.83
N ASN A 298 -10.43 -7.20 -17.60
CA ASN A 298 -11.83 -6.81 -17.84
C ASN A 298 -12.63 -7.94 -18.50
N GLN A 299 -12.05 -8.66 -19.46
CA GLN A 299 -12.69 -9.83 -20.08
C GLN A 299 -13.03 -10.91 -19.04
N CYS A 300 -12.06 -11.27 -18.20
CA CYS A 300 -12.27 -12.24 -17.11
C CYS A 300 -13.35 -11.76 -16.13
N LEU A 301 -13.37 -10.47 -15.78
CA LEU A 301 -14.38 -9.91 -14.88
C LEU A 301 -15.78 -9.91 -15.49
N ALA A 302 -15.91 -9.59 -16.78
CA ALA A 302 -17.20 -9.65 -17.48
C ALA A 302 -17.77 -11.08 -17.43
N GLU A 303 -16.92 -12.07 -17.69
CA GLU A 303 -17.31 -13.48 -17.64
C GLU A 303 -17.69 -13.95 -16.23
N ARG A 304 -16.89 -13.61 -15.21
CA ARG A 304 -17.21 -13.93 -13.81
C ARG A 304 -18.50 -13.26 -13.35
N CYS A 305 -18.72 -12.00 -13.70
CA CYS A 305 -19.98 -11.31 -13.38
C CYS A 305 -21.17 -12.03 -14.03
N ARG A 306 -21.04 -12.44 -15.29
CA ARG A 306 -22.07 -13.20 -16.02
C ARG A 306 -22.38 -14.53 -15.32
N GLN A 307 -21.36 -15.29 -14.96
CA GLN A 307 -21.51 -16.57 -14.25
C GLN A 307 -22.25 -16.39 -12.92
N ILE A 308 -21.84 -15.43 -12.08
CA ILE A 308 -22.49 -15.13 -10.80
C ILE A 308 -23.97 -14.78 -10.99
N MET A 309 -24.28 -13.98 -12.01
CA MET A 309 -25.66 -13.63 -12.33
C MET A 309 -26.47 -14.84 -12.79
N GLN A 310 -25.90 -15.73 -13.61
CA GLN A 310 -26.57 -16.96 -14.04
C GLN A 310 -26.89 -17.89 -12.87
N ASP A 311 -25.95 -18.03 -11.94
CA ASP A 311 -26.10 -18.96 -10.82
C ASP A 311 -27.03 -18.41 -9.72
N SER A 312 -27.11 -17.09 -9.58
CA SER A 312 -27.77 -16.46 -8.43
C SER A 312 -29.07 -15.71 -8.74
N LEU A 313 -29.23 -15.15 -9.95
CA LEU A 313 -30.44 -14.41 -10.30
C LEU A 313 -31.62 -15.36 -10.50
N LYS A 314 -32.75 -14.96 -9.93
CA LYS A 314 -34.02 -15.66 -10.08
C LYS A 314 -35.18 -14.69 -9.95
N LYS A 315 -36.32 -15.02 -10.56
CA LYS A 315 -37.55 -14.23 -10.41
C LYS A 315 -37.90 -14.13 -8.92
N ASN A 316 -38.22 -12.91 -8.48
CA ASN A 316 -38.56 -12.61 -7.09
C ASN A 316 -37.46 -13.05 -6.09
N ILE A 317 -36.21 -12.66 -6.34
CA ILE A 317 -35.03 -13.06 -5.55
C ILE A 317 -35.19 -12.79 -4.04
N CYS A 318 -35.85 -11.69 -3.67
CA CYS A 318 -36.12 -11.32 -2.28
C CYS A 318 -37.38 -11.97 -1.67
N LYS A 319 -38.02 -12.92 -2.37
CA LYS A 319 -39.24 -13.64 -1.94
C LYS A 319 -40.35 -12.70 -1.46
N LEU A 320 -40.59 -11.63 -2.21
CA LEU A 320 -41.59 -10.62 -1.88
C LEU A 320 -43.01 -11.21 -1.96
N PRO A 321 -43.95 -10.75 -1.10
CA PRO A 321 -45.32 -11.26 -1.08
C PRO A 321 -46.09 -11.02 -2.38
N SER A 322 -45.80 -9.92 -3.08
CA SER A 322 -46.45 -9.57 -4.35
C SER A 322 -45.53 -8.69 -5.22
N GLU A 323 -45.79 -8.66 -6.53
CA GLU A 323 -45.07 -7.79 -7.48
C GLU A 323 -45.29 -6.29 -7.18
N GLY A 324 -46.34 -5.93 -6.44
CA GLY A 324 -46.64 -4.54 -6.01
C GLY A 324 -46.02 -4.12 -4.67
N THR A 325 -45.15 -4.95 -4.09
CA THR A 325 -44.51 -4.64 -2.79
C THR A 325 -43.67 -3.36 -2.89
N GLN A 326 -43.98 -2.34 -2.09
CA GLN A 326 -43.27 -1.06 -2.12
C GLN A 326 -41.85 -1.18 -1.53
N ARG A 327 -40.88 -0.46 -2.13
CA ARG A 327 -39.45 -0.53 -1.73
C ARG A 327 -39.20 -0.21 -0.26
N ASN A 328 -39.94 0.75 0.31
CA ASN A 328 -39.84 1.17 1.71
C ASN A 328 -40.26 0.08 2.71
N VAL A 329 -41.02 -0.93 2.28
CA VAL A 329 -41.44 -2.07 3.10
C VAL A 329 -40.38 -3.19 3.10
N ILE A 330 -39.43 -3.16 2.16
CA ILE A 330 -38.36 -4.15 2.06
C ILE A 330 -37.18 -3.71 2.93
N SER A 331 -36.86 -4.48 3.97
CA SER A 331 -35.71 -4.19 4.82
C SER A 331 -34.39 -4.27 4.05
N ASN A 332 -33.38 -3.49 4.46
CA ASN A 332 -32.05 -3.57 3.87
C ASN A 332 -31.37 -4.92 4.17
N ASP A 333 -31.62 -5.50 5.34
CA ASP A 333 -31.07 -6.80 5.73
C ASP A 333 -31.60 -7.91 4.81
N SER A 334 -32.89 -7.88 4.47
CA SER A 334 -33.47 -8.81 3.48
C SER A 334 -32.83 -8.67 2.11
N ILE A 335 -32.52 -7.43 1.69
CA ILE A 335 -31.84 -7.21 0.41
C ILE A 335 -30.41 -7.72 0.45
N GLN A 336 -29.66 -7.46 1.52
CA GLN A 336 -28.29 -7.95 1.66
C GLN A 336 -28.24 -9.48 1.72
N LEU A 337 -29.23 -10.11 2.36
CA LEU A 337 -29.35 -11.57 2.45
C LEU A 337 -29.59 -12.22 1.08
N TYR A 338 -30.43 -11.62 0.24
CA TYR A 338 -30.80 -12.21 -1.07
C TYR A 338 -29.99 -11.67 -2.25
N ILE A 339 -29.39 -10.50 -2.11
CA ILE A 339 -28.58 -9.83 -3.12
C ILE A 339 -27.21 -9.50 -2.49
N PRO A 340 -26.33 -10.50 -2.36
CA PRO A 340 -25.03 -10.31 -1.75
C PRO A 340 -24.16 -9.33 -2.57
N PRO A 341 -23.14 -8.71 -1.96
CA PRO A 341 -22.40 -7.61 -2.59
C PRO A 341 -21.78 -7.95 -3.95
N GLN A 342 -21.24 -9.16 -4.13
CA GLN A 342 -20.68 -9.63 -5.39
C GLN A 342 -21.74 -9.75 -6.50
N LEU A 343 -22.96 -10.19 -6.18
CA LEU A 343 -24.06 -10.24 -7.13
C LEU A 343 -24.49 -8.83 -7.51
N LYS A 344 -24.61 -7.93 -6.53
CA LYS A 344 -24.92 -6.53 -6.76
C LYS A 344 -23.87 -5.86 -7.66
N TYR A 345 -22.59 -6.17 -7.45
CA TYR A 345 -21.49 -5.70 -8.29
C TYR A 345 -21.66 -6.23 -9.72
N ALA A 346 -21.82 -7.54 -9.87
CA ALA A 346 -21.98 -8.20 -11.15
C ALA A 346 -23.13 -7.59 -11.97
N CYS A 347 -24.31 -7.43 -11.37
CA CYS A 347 -25.47 -6.83 -12.04
C CYS A 347 -25.22 -5.38 -12.49
N ARG A 348 -24.38 -4.62 -11.79
CA ARG A 348 -24.12 -3.21 -12.10
C ARG A 348 -23.00 -3.01 -13.11
N TYR A 349 -21.97 -3.85 -13.08
CA TYR A 349 -20.70 -3.57 -13.75
C TYR A 349 -20.28 -4.60 -14.79
N TRP A 350 -21.02 -5.70 -15.01
CA TRP A 350 -20.70 -6.67 -16.06
C TRP A 350 -20.56 -6.00 -17.44
N ALA A 351 -21.50 -5.12 -17.81
CA ALA A 351 -21.48 -4.42 -19.09
C ALA A 351 -20.32 -3.41 -19.18
N HIS A 352 -19.96 -2.79 -18.06
CA HIS A 352 -18.80 -1.90 -17.99
C HIS A 352 -17.51 -2.65 -18.34
N HIS A 353 -17.30 -3.82 -17.75
CA HIS A 353 -16.15 -4.67 -18.04
C HIS A 353 -16.19 -5.23 -19.46
N LEU A 354 -17.37 -5.61 -19.96
CA LEU A 354 -17.56 -6.08 -21.32
C LEU A 354 -17.12 -5.02 -22.35
N LEU A 355 -17.47 -3.75 -22.15
CA LEU A 355 -17.08 -2.67 -23.07
C LEU A 355 -15.56 -2.39 -23.10
N GLN A 356 -14.82 -2.88 -22.11
CA GLN A 356 -13.37 -2.68 -21.99
C GLN A 356 -12.55 -3.93 -22.34
N CYS A 357 -13.18 -5.04 -22.75
CA CYS A 357 -12.47 -6.29 -23.03
C CYS A 357 -11.78 -6.33 -24.39
N THR A 358 -10.89 -7.32 -24.59
CA THR A 358 -10.16 -7.52 -25.84
C THR A 358 -11.04 -8.07 -26.98
N ASP A 359 -11.95 -9.00 -26.66
CA ASP A 359 -12.86 -9.66 -27.63
C ASP A 359 -14.33 -9.33 -27.36
N LEU A 360 -14.72 -8.09 -27.66
CA LEU A 360 -16.10 -7.65 -27.49
C LEU A 360 -17.08 -8.48 -28.34
N SER A 361 -16.69 -8.87 -29.55
CA SER A 361 -17.56 -9.60 -30.49
C SER A 361 -17.90 -11.00 -29.98
N GLY A 362 -16.91 -11.76 -29.52
CA GLY A 362 -17.12 -13.09 -28.95
C GLY A 362 -17.91 -13.04 -27.64
N MET A 363 -17.62 -12.07 -26.78
CA MET A 363 -18.33 -11.93 -25.51
C MET A 363 -19.77 -11.41 -25.68
N MET A 364 -20.06 -10.58 -26.69
CA MET A 364 -21.41 -10.11 -26.98
C MET A 364 -22.36 -11.25 -27.32
N HIS A 365 -21.90 -12.30 -28.01
CA HIS A 365 -22.72 -13.49 -28.27
C HIS A 365 -23.19 -14.15 -26.95
N ASN A 366 -22.27 -14.34 -26.00
CA ASN A 366 -22.58 -14.91 -24.69
C ASN A 366 -23.47 -13.98 -23.84
N ALA A 367 -23.31 -12.66 -23.99
CA ALA A 367 -24.16 -11.68 -23.33
C ALA A 367 -25.61 -11.74 -23.86
N TYR A 368 -25.80 -11.88 -25.19
CA TYR A 368 -27.14 -12.04 -25.78
C TYR A 368 -27.81 -13.36 -25.41
N LEU A 369 -27.06 -14.43 -25.16
CA LEU A 369 -27.62 -15.70 -24.66
C LEU A 369 -28.07 -15.61 -23.20
N PHE A 370 -27.52 -14.66 -22.44
CA PHE A 370 -27.85 -14.45 -21.03
C PHE A 370 -29.05 -13.53 -20.82
N LEU A 371 -29.17 -12.47 -21.63
CA LEU A 371 -30.32 -11.55 -21.64
C LEU A 371 -31.58 -12.24 -22.18
#